data_AF-A0A536XLD7-F1
#
_entry.id   AF-A0A536XLD7-F1
#
_cell.length_a   1.000
_cell.length_b   1.000
_cell.length_c   1.000
_cell.angle_alpha   90.00
_cell.angle_beta   90.00
_cell.angle_gamma   90.00
#
_symmetry.space_group_name_H-M   'P 1'
#
loop_
_entity.id
_entity.type
_entity.pdbx_description
1 polymer ?
#
loop_
_entity_poly.entity_id
_entity_poly.type
_entity_poly.pdbx_seq_one_letter_code
_entity_poly.pdbx_strand_id
1 'polypeptide(L)' 'FGLAYLIEDQVIAALKAGTLARVLEDWCPPFPGFFIYYPGRRQVSPALAAFIDAIRVPAKARRGR' A
#
# COMPACT_ATOMS: atom_id res chain seq x y z
N PHE A 1 -6.57 14.96 22.38
CA PHE A 1 -5.75 14.97 21.14
C PHE A 1 -4.75 13.82 21.21
N GLY A 2 -4.37 13.26 20.07
CA GLY A 2 -3.47 12.10 20.02
C GLY A 2 -2.85 11.93 18.63
N LEU A 3 -1.97 10.93 18.52
CA LEU A 3 -1.32 10.53 17.28
C LEU A 3 -1.82 9.15 16.85
N ALA A 4 -1.84 8.92 15.54
CA ALA A 4 -2.16 7.62 14.96
C ALA A 4 -1.21 7.33 13.79
N TYR A 5 -0.89 6.05 13.61
CA TYR A 5 -0.11 5.56 12.47
C TYR A 5 -1.04 4.74 11.58
N LEU A 6 -1.37 5.28 10.41
CA LEU A 6 -2.44 4.79 9.54
C LEU A 6 -1.99 4.82 8.07
N ILE A 7 -2.70 4.08 7.22
CA ILE A 7 -2.53 4.16 5.76
C ILE A 7 -3.09 5.49 5.25
N GLU A 8 -2.33 6.20 4.41
CA GLU A 8 -2.68 7.53 3.91
C GLU A 8 -4.07 7.58 3.24
N ASP A 9 -4.43 6.57 2.45
CA ASP A 9 -5.73 6.48 1.77
C ASP A 9 -6.93 6.54 2.74
N GLN A 10 -6.77 6.11 4.00
CA GLN A 10 -7.84 6.16 4.99
C GLN A 10 -8.10 7.59 5.51
N VAL A 11 -7.10 8.47 5.42
CA VAL A 11 -7.11 9.80 6.05
C VAL A 11 -6.92 10.94 5.05
N ILE A 12 -6.76 10.64 3.77
CA ILE A 12 -6.47 11.64 2.73
C ILE A 12 -7.54 12.74 2.64
N ALA A 13 -8.81 12.41 2.89
CA ALA A 13 -9.89 13.39 2.92
C ALA A 13 -9.75 14.35 4.11
N ALA A 14 -9.37 13.84 5.29
CA ALA A 14 -9.16 14.63 6.49
C ALA A 14 -7.88 15.49 6.42
N LEU A 15 -6.82 14.98 5.79
CA LEU A 15 -5.62 15.76 5.47
C LEU A 15 -5.96 16.92 4.52
N LYS A 16 -6.73 16.66 3.46
CA LYS A 16 -7.20 17.72 2.54
C LYS A 16 -8.12 18.73 3.20
N ALA A 17 -8.95 18.29 4.14
CA ALA A 17 -9.83 19.16 4.92
C ALA A 17 -9.10 19.94 6.04
N GLY A 18 -7.83 19.62 6.31
CA GLY A 18 -7.05 20.23 7.39
C GLY A 18 -7.46 19.81 8.80
N THR A 19 -8.34 18.82 8.93
CA THR A 19 -8.75 18.27 10.24
C THR A 19 -7.72 17.30 10.82
N LEU A 20 -6.79 16.82 9.98
CA LEU A 20 -5.59 16.09 10.37
C LEU A 20 -4.35 16.79 9.79
N ALA A 21 -3.24 16.68 10.52
CA ALA A 21 -1.93 17.13 10.08
C ALA A 21 -0.96 15.95 10.06
N ARG A 22 -0.21 15.81 8.96
CA ARG A 22 0.88 14.83 8.86
C ARG A 22 2.08 15.33 9.66
N VAL A 23 2.65 14.44 10.47
CA VAL A 23 3.84 14.72 11.30
C VAL A 23 4.83 13.57 11.15
N LEU A 24 6.11 13.83 11.43
CA LEU A 24 7.20 12.83 11.37
C LEU A 24 7.31 12.12 10.01
N GLU A 25 7.02 12.83 8.91
CA GLU A 25 7.07 12.28 7.55
C GLU A 25 8.46 11.71 7.22
N ASP A 26 9.52 12.38 7.65
CA ASP A 26 10.92 11.96 7.43
C ASP A 26 11.26 10.62 8.10
N TRP A 27 10.45 10.17 9.06
CA TRP A 27 10.63 8.93 9.81
C TRP A 27 9.73 7.79 9.28
N CYS A 28 8.91 8.04 8.27
CA CYS A 28 7.99 7.06 7.70
C CYS A 28 8.61 6.41 6.44
N PRO A 29 8.91 5.10 6.44
CA PRO A 29 9.38 4.43 5.24
C PRO A 29 8.28 4.39 4.17
N PRO A 30 8.64 4.34 2.89
CA PRO A 30 7.65 4.17 1.82
C PRO A 30 6.82 2.90 2.02
N PHE A 31 5.50 3.01 1.82
CA PHE A 31 4.61 1.86 1.88
C PHE A 31 4.98 0.84 0.79
N PRO A 32 5.32 -0.43 1.15
CA PRO A 32 5.78 -1.42 0.18
C PRO A 32 4.69 -1.92 -0.78
N GLY A 33 3.44 -1.51 -0.55
CA GLY A 33 2.29 -1.98 -1.31
C GLY A 33 1.64 -3.22 -0.68
N PHE A 34 0.57 -3.68 -1.33
CA PHE A 34 -0.16 -4.87 -0.91
C PHE A 34 0.44 -6.13 -1.53
N PHE A 35 0.39 -7.24 -0.78
CA PHE A 35 0.87 -8.54 -1.21
C PHE A 35 -0.30 -9.54 -1.21
N ILE A 36 -0.33 -10.42 -2.21
CA ILE A 36 -1.28 -11.53 -2.28
C ILE A 36 -0.56 -12.78 -1.79
N TYR A 37 -1.06 -13.36 -0.70
CA TYR A 37 -0.61 -14.67 -0.23
C TYR A 37 -1.56 -15.76 -0.71
N TYR A 38 -1.01 -16.83 -1.27
CA TYR A 38 -1.75 -18.05 -1.60
C TYR A 38 -0.89 -19.29 -1.26
N PRO A 39 -1.46 -20.30 -0.58
CA PRO A 39 -0.73 -21.51 -0.23
C PRO A 39 -0.66 -22.45 -1.44
N GLY A 40 0.54 -22.65 -1.98
CA GLY A 40 0.80 -23.63 -3.05
C GLY A 40 1.68 -23.06 -4.17
N ARG A 41 2.97 -23.43 -4.16
CA ARG A 41 3.93 -22.95 -5.18
C ARG A 41 3.83 -23.71 -6.51
N ARG A 42 3.15 -24.86 -6.55
CA ARG A 42 3.22 -25.83 -7.65
C ARG A 42 2.00 -25.89 -8.55
N GLN A 43 0.82 -25.46 -8.09
CA GLN A 43 -0.41 -25.47 -8.88
C GLN A 43 -1.23 -24.20 -8.63
N VAL A 44 -0.80 -23.09 -9.22
CA VAL A 44 -1.67 -21.91 -9.36
C VAL A 44 -2.70 -22.26 -10.44
N SER A 45 -4.00 -22.22 -10.11
CA SER A 45 -5.02 -22.46 -11.12
C SER A 45 -4.95 -21.38 -12.22
N PRO A 46 -5.29 -21.70 -13.48
CA PRO A 46 -5.28 -20.71 -14.55
C PRO A 46 -6.12 -19.47 -14.22
N ALA A 47 -7.23 -19.64 -13.51
CA ALA A 47 -8.06 -18.53 -13.04
C ALA A 47 -7.34 -17.64 -12.01
N LEU A 48 -6.62 -18.22 -11.04
CA LEU A 48 -5.86 -17.44 -10.06
C LEU A 48 -4.67 -16.72 -10.71
N ALA A 49 -4.00 -17.36 -11.67
CA ALA A 49 -2.93 -16.73 -12.43
C ALA A 49 -3.44 -15.50 -13.19
N ALA A 50 -4.53 -15.65 -13.95
CA ALA A 50 -5.17 -14.55 -14.68
C ALA A 50 -5.62 -13.41 -13.73
N PHE A 51 -6.15 -13.76 -12.55
CA PHE A 51 -6.52 -12.77 -11.54
C PHE A 51 -5.30 -12.00 -11.01
N ILE A 52 -4.22 -12.71 -10.65
CA ILE A 52 -2.97 -12.09 -10.17
C ILE A 52 -2.44 -11.14 -11.23
N ASP A 53 -2.41 -11.55 -12.50
CA ASP A 53 -1.93 -10.70 -13.59
C ASP A 53 -2.81 -9.46 -13.79
N ALA A 54 -4.13 -9.59 -13.64
CA ALA A 54 -5.07 -8.47 -13.77
C ALA A 54 -4.91 -7.39 -12.69
N ILE A 55 -4.50 -7.77 -11.47
CA ILE A 55 -4.40 -6.85 -10.32
C ILE A 55 -2.96 -6.51 -9.93
N ARG A 56 -1.97 -7.11 -10.59
CA ARG A 56 -0.57 -6.82 -10.33
C ARG A 56 -0.24 -5.41 -10.81
N VAL A 57 0.02 -4.54 -9.85
CA VAL A 57 0.50 -3.18 -10.14
C VAL A 57 2.00 -3.22 -10.42
N PRO A 58 2.50 -2.63 -11.52
CA PRO A 58 3.93 -2.52 -11.75
C PRO A 58 4.56 -1.74 -10.60
N ALA A 59 5.63 -2.28 -10.01
CA ALA A 59 6.34 -1.61 -8.92
C ALA A 59 6.79 -0.23 -9.40
N LYS A 60 6.28 0.83 -8.75
CA LYS A 60 6.75 2.19 -9.02
C LYS A 60 8.23 2.23 -8.64
N ALA A 61 9.10 2.54 -9.61
CA ALA A 61 10.55 2.53 -9.43
C ALA A 61 10.92 3.28 -8.14
N ARG A 62 11.75 2.65 -7.30
CA ARG A 62 12.28 3.22 -6.06
C ARG A 62 13.02 4.51 -6.42
N ARG A 63 12.36 5.66 -6.30
CA ARG A 63 13.04 6.94 -6.39
C ARG A 63 13.69 7.15 -5.03
N GLY A 64 14.94 6.70 -4.93
CA GLY A 64 15.75 6.80 -3.73
C GLY A 64 15.91 8.24 -3.27
N ARG A 65 15.98 8.39 -1.96
CA ARG A 65 16.85 9.33 -1.28
C ARG A 65 17.35 8.65 -0.01
#